data_AF-A0A1X0REU5-F1
#
_entry.id   AF-A0A1X0REU5-F1
#
_cell.length_a   1.000
_cell.length_b   1.000
_cell.length_c   1.000
_cell.angle_alpha   90.00
_cell.angle_beta   90.00
_cell.angle_gamma   90.00
#
_symmetry.space_group_name_H-M   'P 1'
#
loop_
_entity.id
_entity.type
_entity.pdbx_description
1 polymer ?
#
loop_
_entity_poly.entity_id
_entity_poly.type
_entity_poly.pdbx_seq_one_letter_code
_entity_poly.pdbx_strand_id
1 'polypeptide(L)'
;DMICEDCQERGHANNKYYKCKFYKEASVDDVGTSSGTKRKQSSSLKQAKQQAKRQMEGTNSTVICKSYQQIGHSTSRSRLCPNYNLAKNEMLARSLGFPYIAFTRKLPLNSIVKCDYKEILKNKIIVSSRDIRNIVSRPILLTNSYCLSKSHDSIPHAIFTQQYWYSVRQLQKLIKEASQCLTKACKELETCYNNHIVENFEQRLLYFLKMEN
;
A
#
# COMPACT_ATOMS: atom_id res chain seq x y z
N ASP A 1 42.99 3.00 0.46
CA ASP A 1 42.55 4.27 1.07
C ASP A 1 41.64 5.04 0.13
N MET A 2 40.39 5.28 0.53
CA MET A 2 39.46 6.14 -0.23
C MET A 2 39.94 7.59 -0.11
N ILE A 3 40.06 8.28 -1.25
CA ILE A 3 40.37 9.71 -1.33
C ILE A 3 39.11 10.42 -1.84
N CYS A 4 38.75 11.53 -1.20
CA CYS A 4 37.57 12.30 -1.57
C CYS A 4 37.83 13.07 -2.87
N GLU A 5 36.99 12.87 -3.89
CA GLU A 5 37.16 13.54 -5.19
C GLU A 5 37.08 15.07 -5.07
N ASP A 6 36.21 15.56 -4.18
CA ASP A 6 35.98 17.00 -4.00
C ASP A 6 37.05 17.67 -3.13
N CYS A 7 37.50 16.98 -2.08
CA CYS A 7 38.25 17.60 -1.00
C CYS A 7 39.70 17.10 -0.89
N GLN A 8 40.01 16.02 -1.62
CA GLN A 8 41.32 15.38 -1.76
C GLN A 8 41.89 14.83 -0.44
N GLU A 9 41.06 14.69 0.59
CA GLU A 9 41.44 14.09 1.87
C GLU A 9 41.12 12.59 1.92
N ARG A 10 41.92 11.84 2.70
CA ARG A 10 41.75 10.39 2.88
C ARG A 10 40.63 10.07 3.87
N GLY A 11 39.92 8.98 3.63
CA GLY A 11 38.94 8.39 4.57
C GLY A 11 37.46 8.51 4.16
N HIS A 12 37.14 9.15 3.04
CA HIS A 12 35.79 9.23 2.48
C HIS A 12 35.83 9.50 0.97
N ALA A 13 34.75 9.22 0.23
CA ALA A 13 34.74 9.28 -1.23
C ALA A 13 34.26 10.63 -1.83
N ASN A 14 33.38 11.36 -1.14
CA ASN A 14 32.79 12.59 -1.68
C ASN A 14 32.35 13.57 -0.58
N ASN A 15 32.03 14.79 -0.99
CA ASN A 15 31.59 15.89 -0.14
C ASN A 15 30.25 15.66 0.60
N LYS A 16 29.53 14.56 0.34
CA LYS A 16 28.30 14.22 1.08
C LYS A 16 28.59 13.58 2.43
N TYR A 17 29.84 13.20 2.70
CA TYR A 17 30.23 12.70 4.01
C TYR A 17 30.27 13.84 5.03
N TYR A 18 29.56 13.69 6.15
CA TYR A 18 29.35 14.75 7.15
C TYR A 18 30.62 15.36 7.77
N LYS A 19 31.77 14.68 7.67
CA LYS A 19 33.07 15.21 8.13
C LYS A 19 33.93 15.79 7.00
N CYS A 20 33.45 15.80 5.77
CA CYS A 20 34.15 16.45 4.67
C CYS A 20 34.12 17.96 4.86
N LYS A 21 35.25 18.65 4.63
CA LYS A 21 35.33 20.12 4.70
C LYS A 21 34.35 20.85 3.77
N PHE A 22 33.90 20.20 2.70
CA PHE A 22 32.93 20.75 1.75
C PHE A 22 31.50 20.27 1.96
N TYR A 23 31.23 19.56 3.06
CA TYR A 23 29.89 19.12 3.41
C TYR A 23 29.01 20.32 3.72
N LYS A 24 27.91 20.44 2.96
CA LYS A 24 26.83 21.39 3.25
C LYS A 24 25.66 20.62 3.85
N GLU A 25 25.27 20.99 5.07
CA GLU A 25 24.00 20.53 5.63
C GLU A 25 22.85 21.09 4.79
N ALA A 26 21.91 20.22 4.39
CA ALA A 26 20.77 20.62 3.59
C ALA A 26 19.93 21.66 4.35
N SER A 27 19.67 22.80 3.71
CA SER A 27 18.82 23.85 4.26
C SER A 27 17.35 23.46 4.16
N VAL A 28 16.51 24.07 5.00
CA VAL A 28 15.05 23.85 5.02
C VAL A 28 14.37 24.27 3.70
N ASP A 29 15.06 25.06 2.89
CA ASP A 29 14.61 25.59 1.61
C ASP A 29 15.15 24.81 0.39
N ASP A 30 15.99 23.79 0.59
CA ASP A 30 16.50 22.95 -0.50
C ASP A 30 15.43 21.93 -0.92
N VAL A 31 14.61 22.30 -1.92
CA VAL A 31 13.60 21.42 -2.49
C VAL A 31 14.21 20.55 -3.58
N GLY A 32 14.36 19.24 -3.33
CA GLY A 32 14.60 18.24 -4.39
C GLY A 32 15.72 17.22 -4.14
N THR A 33 16.52 17.33 -3.09
CA THR A 33 17.57 16.34 -2.78
C THR A 33 17.06 15.29 -1.78
N SER A 34 16.44 14.24 -2.31
CA SER A 34 15.93 13.10 -1.55
C SER A 34 17.06 12.18 -1.06
N SER A 35 17.71 12.54 0.05
CA SER A 35 18.54 11.60 0.82
C SER A 35 18.55 11.85 2.33
N GLY A 36 17.65 12.70 2.85
CA GLY A 36 17.43 12.90 4.27
C GLY A 36 16.07 12.36 4.70
N THR A 37 16.04 11.53 5.74
CA THR A 37 14.82 11.06 6.43
C THR A 37 13.91 12.26 6.70
N LYS A 38 12.69 12.28 6.15
CA LYS A 38 11.72 13.39 6.33
C LYS A 38 11.53 13.65 7.83
N ARG A 39 12.18 14.68 8.36
CA ARG A 39 12.02 15.09 9.76
C ARG A 39 10.57 15.53 9.98
N LYS A 40 9.92 14.97 11.00
CA LYS A 40 8.55 15.32 11.39
C LYS A 40 8.51 16.82 11.73
N GLN A 41 7.73 17.60 10.97
CA GLN A 41 7.58 19.03 11.21
C GLN A 41 7.07 19.32 12.64
N SER A 42 7.62 20.34 13.28
CA SER A 42 7.21 20.81 14.61
C SER A 42 5.77 21.34 14.60
N SER A 43 5.10 21.25 15.76
CA SER A 43 3.69 21.68 15.89
C SER A 43 3.52 23.17 15.64
N SER A 44 4.49 24.00 16.05
CA SER A 44 4.50 25.45 15.84
C SER A 44 4.48 25.80 14.35
N LEU A 45 5.28 25.12 13.53
CA LEU A 45 5.33 25.36 12.09
C LEU A 45 4.01 24.96 11.40
N LYS A 46 3.35 23.90 11.89
CA LYS A 46 2.03 23.49 11.40
C LYS A 46 0.95 24.51 11.78
N GLN A 47 0.98 25.03 13.01
CA GLN A 47 0.05 26.05 13.47
C GLN A 47 0.24 27.37 12.70
N ALA A 48 1.48 27.80 12.46
CA ALA A 48 1.79 29.00 11.68
C ALA A 48 1.29 28.87 10.23
N LYS A 49 1.55 27.74 9.55
CA LYS A 49 1.00 27.48 8.21
C LYS A 49 -0.52 27.47 8.19
N GLN A 50 -1.14 26.95 9.25
CA GLN A 50 -2.59 26.90 9.37
C GLN A 50 -3.19 28.29 9.62
N GLN A 51 -2.54 29.15 10.40
CA GLN A 51 -2.97 30.53 10.62
C GLN A 51 -2.78 31.39 9.37
N ALA A 52 -1.65 31.26 8.67
CA ALA A 52 -1.40 31.96 7.40
C ALA A 52 -2.45 31.57 6.33
N LYS A 53 -2.89 30.30 6.30
CA LYS A 53 -3.94 29.85 5.39
C LYS A 53 -5.36 30.30 5.79
N ARG A 54 -5.56 30.72 7.04
CA ARG A 54 -6.87 31.12 7.61
C ARG A 54 -7.07 32.63 7.67
N GLN A 55 -6.06 33.45 7.37
CA GLN A 55 -6.29 34.87 7.10
C GLN A 55 -6.95 35.01 5.72
N MET A 56 -8.27 34.77 5.69
CA MET A 56 -9.10 35.31 4.63
C MET A 56 -9.49 36.72 5.04
N GLU A 57 -9.09 37.70 4.23
CA GLU A 57 -9.70 39.03 4.26
C GLU A 57 -11.21 38.87 4.14
N GLY A 58 -11.93 39.48 5.09
CA GLY A 58 -13.38 39.40 5.16
C GLY A 58 -14.03 40.17 4.02
N THR A 59 -14.13 39.56 2.84
CA THR A 59 -15.07 40.02 1.81
C THR A 59 -16.48 39.65 2.24
N ASN A 60 -17.30 40.67 2.52
CA ASN A 60 -18.75 40.60 2.69
C ASN A 60 -19.44 40.18 1.39
N SER A 61 -19.10 38.98 0.88
CA SER A 61 -19.78 38.39 -0.27
C SER A 61 -21.05 37.72 0.21
N THR A 62 -22.19 38.08 -0.39
CA THR A 62 -23.46 37.41 -0.18
C THR A 62 -23.29 35.94 -0.55
N VAL A 63 -23.30 35.06 0.44
CA VAL A 63 -23.10 33.63 0.23
C VAL A 63 -24.38 33.03 -0.35
N ILE A 64 -24.34 32.61 -1.62
CA ILE A 64 -25.47 32.01 -2.35
C ILE A 64 -25.26 30.50 -2.52
N CYS A 65 -26.31 29.73 -2.32
CA CYS A 65 -26.27 28.27 -2.42
C CYS A 65 -26.18 27.83 -3.89
N LYS A 66 -25.14 27.06 -4.24
CA LYS A 66 -25.00 26.54 -5.62
C LYS A 66 -26.10 25.57 -6.04
N SER A 67 -26.79 24.95 -5.08
CA SER A 67 -27.81 23.93 -5.36
C SER A 67 -29.24 24.49 -5.40
N TYR A 68 -29.54 25.52 -4.61
CA TYR A 68 -30.91 26.04 -4.45
C TYR A 68 -30.99 27.58 -4.59
N GLN A 69 -29.86 28.24 -4.88
CA GLN A 69 -29.72 29.68 -5.14
C GLN A 69 -30.25 30.61 -4.04
N GLN A 70 -30.38 30.10 -2.81
CA GLN A 70 -30.76 30.90 -1.65
C GLN A 70 -29.55 31.55 -0.96
N ILE A 71 -29.79 32.73 -0.40
CA ILE A 71 -28.82 33.49 0.39
C ILE A 71 -28.70 32.86 1.78
N GLY A 72 -27.48 32.84 2.34
CA GLY A 72 -27.19 32.43 3.72
C GLY A 72 -26.43 31.11 3.86
N HIS A 73 -26.27 30.34 2.79
CA HIS A 73 -25.40 29.14 2.77
C HIS A 73 -24.87 28.86 1.37
N SER A 74 -23.68 28.26 1.24
CA SER A 74 -23.02 28.07 -0.06
C SER A 74 -23.27 26.71 -0.72
N THR A 75 -23.68 25.70 0.06
CA THR A 75 -23.75 24.31 -0.42
C THR A 75 -24.98 23.57 0.11
N SER A 76 -25.39 22.54 -0.62
CA SER A 76 -26.43 21.59 -0.20
C SER A 76 -26.05 20.75 1.03
N ARG A 77 -24.82 20.86 1.54
CA ARG A 77 -24.43 20.24 2.81
C ARG A 77 -24.90 21.03 4.02
N SER A 78 -25.36 22.27 3.83
CA SER A 78 -25.95 23.06 4.92
C SER A 78 -27.32 22.49 5.29
N ARG A 79 -27.60 22.34 6.59
CA ARG A 79 -28.94 21.96 7.09
C ARG A 79 -30.04 22.96 6.72
N LEU A 80 -29.65 24.19 6.39
CA LEU A 80 -30.56 25.24 5.92
C LEU A 80 -30.90 25.07 4.43
N CYS A 81 -30.22 24.17 3.70
CA CYS A 81 -30.53 23.91 2.31
C CYS A 81 -31.77 23.01 2.22
N PRO A 82 -32.78 23.37 1.40
CA PRO A 82 -33.90 22.48 1.11
C PRO A 82 -33.45 21.13 0.50
N ASN A 83 -32.33 21.12 -0.22
CA ASN A 83 -31.71 19.92 -0.79
C ASN A 83 -30.71 19.25 0.17
N TYR A 84 -30.81 19.49 1.48
CA TYR A 84 -29.93 18.86 2.45
C TYR A 84 -30.19 17.36 2.54
N ASN A 85 -29.19 16.58 2.13
CA ASN A 85 -29.17 15.14 2.34
C ASN A 85 -28.89 14.86 3.83
N LEU A 86 -29.93 14.40 4.53
CA LEU A 86 -29.84 13.94 5.91
C LEU A 86 -28.77 12.87 6.07
N ALA A 87 -28.06 12.90 7.19
CA ALA A 87 -27.18 11.79 7.53
C ALA A 87 -28.00 10.52 7.74
N LYS A 88 -27.41 9.33 7.49
CA LYS A 88 -28.11 8.04 7.67
C LYS A 88 -28.78 7.92 9.03
N ASN A 89 -28.10 8.36 10.09
CA ASN A 89 -28.63 8.30 11.46
C ASN A 89 -29.85 9.22 11.65
N GLU A 90 -29.86 10.40 11.01
CA GLU A 90 -30.98 11.34 11.05
C GLU A 90 -32.18 10.80 10.26
N MET A 91 -31.93 10.19 9.10
CA MET A 91 -32.97 9.50 8.33
C MET A 91 -33.60 8.36 9.13
N LEU A 92 -32.77 7.55 9.80
CA LEU A 92 -33.24 6.44 10.65
C LEU A 92 -34.06 6.96 11.82
N ALA A 93 -33.60 7.99 12.53
CA ALA A 93 -34.34 8.59 13.65
C ALA A 93 -35.69 9.18 13.21
N ARG A 94 -35.75 9.82 12.03
CA ARG A 94 -37.01 10.32 11.46
C ARG A 94 -37.97 9.19 11.07
N SER A 95 -37.45 8.07 10.57
CA SER A 95 -38.28 6.97 10.06
C SER A 95 -38.75 6.01 11.15
N LEU A 96 -37.90 5.74 12.15
CA LEU A 96 -38.14 4.75 13.20
C LEU A 96 -38.56 5.38 14.54
N GLY A 97 -38.44 6.70 14.68
CA GLY A 97 -38.58 7.39 15.96
C GLY A 97 -37.31 7.31 16.81
N PHE A 98 -37.25 8.14 17.87
CA PHE A 98 -36.17 8.09 18.86
C PHE A 98 -36.74 7.82 20.26
N PRO A 99 -36.16 6.89 21.03
CA PRO A 99 -35.02 6.04 20.67
C PRO A 99 -35.43 4.88 19.74
N TYR A 100 -34.55 4.50 18.81
CA TYR A 100 -34.67 3.24 18.08
C TYR A 100 -33.58 2.27 18.56
N ILE A 101 -33.91 0.98 18.59
CA ILE A 101 -32.98 -0.07 18.96
C ILE A 101 -32.49 -0.75 17.67
N ALA A 102 -31.17 -0.74 17.47
CA ALA A 102 -30.55 -1.43 16.34
C ALA A 102 -30.19 -2.87 16.72
N PHE A 103 -30.54 -3.82 15.86
CA PHE A 103 -30.13 -5.22 15.99
C PHE A 103 -29.33 -5.64 14.75
N THR A 104 -28.29 -6.43 14.96
CA THR A 104 -27.57 -7.09 13.87
C THR A 104 -28.09 -8.50 13.70
N ARG A 105 -28.66 -8.81 12.54
CA ARG A 105 -29.14 -10.17 12.22
C ARG A 105 -28.29 -10.78 11.11
N LYS A 106 -27.88 -12.03 11.30
CA LYS A 106 -27.31 -12.84 10.22
C LYS A 106 -28.45 -13.33 9.33
N LEU A 107 -28.36 -13.04 8.04
CA LEU A 107 -29.35 -13.46 7.05
C LEU A 107 -28.67 -14.27 5.94
N PRO A 108 -29.31 -15.33 5.43
CA PRO A 108 -28.81 -16.06 4.27
C PRO A 108 -28.66 -15.14 3.06
N LEU A 109 -27.60 -15.32 2.27
CA LEU A 109 -27.41 -14.55 1.03
C LEU A 109 -28.64 -14.66 0.11
N ASN A 110 -29.23 -15.86 0.03
CA ASN A 110 -30.41 -16.14 -0.80
C ASN A 110 -31.67 -15.38 -0.37
N SER A 111 -31.74 -14.88 0.87
CA SER A 111 -32.89 -14.11 1.35
C SER A 111 -32.77 -12.62 1.06
N ILE A 112 -31.57 -12.12 0.77
CA ILE A 112 -31.31 -10.68 0.53
C ILE A 112 -31.15 -10.39 -0.97
N VAL A 113 -30.61 -11.34 -1.74
CA VAL A 113 -30.33 -11.16 -3.16
C VAL A 113 -31.58 -11.39 -4.01
N LYS A 114 -31.86 -10.47 -4.94
CA LYS A 114 -32.93 -10.62 -5.95
C LYS A 114 -32.67 -11.86 -6.82
N CYS A 115 -33.74 -12.57 -7.20
CA CYS A 115 -33.66 -13.85 -7.90
C CYS A 115 -32.74 -13.81 -9.13
N ASP A 116 -32.85 -12.77 -9.95
CA ASP A 116 -32.08 -12.59 -11.19
C ASP A 116 -30.56 -12.61 -11.00
N TYR A 117 -30.06 -12.24 -9.80
CA TYR A 117 -28.64 -12.13 -9.51
C TYR A 117 -28.12 -13.28 -8.63
N LYS A 118 -28.99 -14.15 -8.11
CA LYS A 118 -28.60 -15.19 -7.14
C LYS A 118 -27.51 -16.09 -7.69
N GLU A 119 -27.72 -16.66 -8.87
CA GLU A 119 -26.79 -17.62 -9.45
C GLU A 119 -25.49 -16.97 -9.91
N ILE A 120 -25.56 -15.78 -10.50
CA ILE A 120 -24.37 -15.00 -10.90
C ILE A 120 -23.50 -14.70 -9.68
N LEU A 121 -24.10 -14.22 -8.59
CA LEU A 121 -23.36 -13.86 -7.38
C LEU A 121 -22.82 -15.09 -6.66
N LYS A 122 -23.59 -16.18 -6.54
CA LYS A 122 -23.10 -17.44 -5.97
C LYS A 122 -21.89 -17.95 -6.73
N ASN A 123 -21.95 -18.01 -8.06
CA ASN A 123 -20.84 -18.47 -8.89
C ASN A 123 -19.59 -17.60 -8.69
N LYS A 124 -19.74 -16.27 -8.70
CA LYS A 124 -18.62 -15.36 -8.43
C LYS A 124 -18.03 -15.56 -7.03
N ILE A 125 -18.86 -15.74 -6.01
CA ILE A 125 -18.41 -16.01 -4.64
C ILE A 125 -17.65 -17.34 -4.59
N ILE A 126 -18.15 -18.40 -5.21
CA ILE A 126 -17.50 -19.71 -5.22
C ILE A 126 -16.13 -19.63 -5.91
N VAL A 127 -16.07 -19.03 -7.10
CA VAL A 127 -14.83 -18.86 -7.87
C VAL A 127 -13.82 -18.03 -7.07
N SER A 128 -14.23 -16.86 -6.58
CA SER A 128 -13.36 -15.97 -5.80
C SER A 128 -12.88 -16.64 -4.51
N SER A 129 -13.76 -17.37 -3.82
CA SER A 129 -13.39 -18.12 -2.60
C SER A 129 -12.38 -19.21 -2.88
N ARG A 130 -12.51 -19.91 -4.03
CA ARG A 130 -11.56 -20.91 -4.48
C ARG A 130 -10.20 -20.28 -4.77
N ASP A 131 -10.18 -19.15 -5.48
CA ASP A 131 -8.94 -18.45 -5.80
C ASP A 131 -8.25 -17.90 -4.56
N ILE A 132 -8.99 -17.29 -3.63
CA ILE A 132 -8.44 -16.84 -2.34
C ILE A 132 -7.85 -18.02 -1.56
N ARG A 133 -8.57 -19.14 -1.47
CA ARG A 133 -8.06 -20.35 -0.79
C ARG A 133 -6.79 -20.85 -1.46
N ASN A 134 -6.71 -20.84 -2.79
CA ASN A 134 -5.50 -21.23 -3.49
C ASN A 134 -4.34 -20.27 -3.19
N ILE A 135 -4.56 -18.95 -3.22
CA ILE A 135 -3.54 -17.91 -2.99
C ILE A 135 -3.09 -17.86 -1.52
N VAL A 136 -3.90 -18.32 -0.58
CA VAL A 136 -3.56 -18.31 0.85
C VAL A 136 -3.05 -19.66 1.32
N SER A 137 -3.77 -20.75 1.04
CA SER A 137 -3.45 -22.06 1.58
C SER A 137 -2.18 -22.66 0.97
N ARG A 138 -1.93 -22.49 -0.34
CA ARG A 138 -0.74 -23.07 -0.98
C ARG A 138 0.57 -22.40 -0.53
N PRO A 139 0.67 -21.07 -0.41
CA PRO A 139 1.87 -20.44 0.16
C PRO A 139 2.11 -20.84 1.61
N ILE A 140 1.04 -20.98 2.40
CA ILE A 140 1.15 -21.45 3.78
C ILE A 140 1.67 -22.89 3.82
N LEU A 141 1.11 -23.80 3.03
CA LEU A 141 1.57 -25.19 2.97
C LEU A 141 3.02 -25.31 2.48
N LEU A 142 3.40 -24.54 1.45
CA LEU A 142 4.77 -24.49 0.95
C LEU A 142 5.75 -24.00 2.03
N THR A 143 5.39 -22.91 2.71
CA THR A 143 6.22 -22.33 3.79
C THR A 143 6.32 -23.29 4.97
N ASN A 144 5.22 -23.92 5.37
CA ASN A 144 5.21 -24.91 6.45
C ASN A 144 6.05 -26.13 6.10
N SER A 145 5.95 -26.64 4.86
CA SER A 145 6.78 -27.75 4.38
C SER A 145 8.26 -27.39 4.42
N TYR A 146 8.62 -26.19 3.97
CA TYR A 146 9.99 -25.69 4.03
C TYR A 146 10.51 -25.61 5.48
N CYS A 147 9.75 -25.00 6.39
CA CYS A 147 10.13 -24.91 7.79
C CYS A 147 10.29 -26.28 8.46
N LEU A 148 9.41 -27.24 8.13
CA LEU A 148 9.47 -28.60 8.68
C LEU A 148 10.64 -29.42 8.10
N SER A 149 11.01 -29.19 6.83
CA SER A 149 12.13 -29.88 6.18
C SER A 149 13.51 -29.45 6.69
N LYS A 150 13.58 -28.29 7.37
CA LYS A 150 14.81 -27.67 7.88
C LYS A 150 15.01 -27.94 9.38
N SER A 151 14.85 -29.19 9.82
CA SER A 151 14.80 -29.58 11.24
C SER A 151 16.04 -29.26 12.09
N HIS A 152 17.15 -28.81 11.48
CA HIS A 152 18.39 -28.43 12.18
C HIS A 152 18.95 -27.04 11.82
N ASP A 153 18.37 -26.35 10.83
CA ASP A 153 18.80 -25.00 10.44
C ASP A 153 17.85 -23.95 11.05
N SER A 154 18.38 -22.79 11.45
CA SER A 154 17.53 -21.68 11.89
C SER A 154 16.63 -21.21 10.75
N ILE A 155 15.31 -21.16 10.98
CA ILE A 155 14.34 -20.66 10.02
C ILE A 155 14.70 -19.21 9.62
N PRO A 156 14.86 -18.90 8.32
CA PRO A 156 15.18 -17.55 7.89
C PRO A 156 14.13 -16.53 8.34
N HIS A 157 14.58 -15.45 8.99
CA HIS A 157 13.69 -14.38 9.47
C HIS A 157 12.86 -13.75 8.33
N ALA A 158 13.35 -13.82 7.08
CA ALA A 158 12.66 -13.35 5.89
C ALA A 158 11.24 -13.93 5.74
N ILE A 159 10.97 -15.15 6.21
CA ILE A 159 9.65 -15.80 6.15
C ILE A 159 8.58 -15.01 6.91
N PHE A 160 8.97 -14.27 7.96
CA PHE A 160 8.05 -13.45 8.75
C PHE A 160 7.81 -12.06 8.13
N THR A 161 8.46 -11.74 7.02
CA THR A 161 8.33 -10.43 6.36
C THR A 161 7.21 -10.42 5.31
N GLN A 162 6.59 -9.26 5.14
CA GLN A 162 5.54 -9.07 4.13
C GLN A 162 6.08 -9.30 2.69
N GLN A 163 7.33 -8.94 2.45
CA GLN A 163 8.04 -9.12 1.18
C GLN A 163 8.08 -10.59 0.75
N TYR A 164 8.42 -11.50 1.67
CA TYR A 164 8.41 -12.94 1.40
C TYR A 164 7.02 -13.40 0.92
N TRP A 165 5.96 -13.05 1.66
CA TRP A 165 4.60 -13.46 1.31
C TRP A 165 4.11 -12.84 0.01
N TYR A 166 4.58 -11.66 -0.39
CA TYR A 166 4.31 -11.13 -1.73
C TYR A 166 5.02 -11.92 -2.81
N SER A 167 6.32 -12.20 -2.65
CA SER A 167 7.10 -12.97 -3.61
C SER A 167 6.55 -14.38 -3.83
N VAL A 168 6.19 -15.08 -2.75
CA VAL A 168 5.60 -16.44 -2.85
C VAL A 168 4.25 -16.41 -3.55
N ARG A 169 3.40 -15.40 -3.28
CA ARG A 169 2.10 -15.25 -3.96
C ARG A 169 2.26 -14.94 -5.46
N GLN A 170 3.26 -14.13 -5.84
CA GLN A 170 3.56 -13.82 -7.23
C GLN A 170 4.10 -15.04 -7.98
N LEU A 171 5.02 -15.79 -7.36
CA LEU A 171 5.54 -17.04 -7.91
C LEU A 171 4.39 -18.02 -8.18
N GLN A 172 3.48 -18.17 -7.22
CA GLN A 172 2.34 -19.06 -7.38
C GLN A 172 1.38 -18.64 -8.52
N LYS A 173 1.22 -17.34 -8.73
CA LYS A 173 0.44 -16.80 -9.84
C LYS A 173 1.08 -17.15 -11.19
N LEU A 174 2.41 -17.04 -11.29
CA LEU A 174 3.21 -17.45 -12.45
C LEU A 174 3.21 -18.98 -12.66
N ILE A 175 3.26 -19.77 -11.58
CA ILE A 175 3.21 -21.24 -11.62
C ILE A 175 1.86 -21.75 -12.16
N LYS A 176 0.76 -21.01 -11.98
CA LYS A 176 -0.56 -21.36 -12.55
C LYS A 176 -0.53 -21.39 -14.09
N GLU A 177 0.47 -20.75 -14.72
CA GLU A 177 0.65 -20.67 -16.17
C GLU A 177 1.79 -21.57 -16.70
N ALA A 178 2.74 -22.02 -15.86
CA ALA A 178 3.95 -22.75 -16.29
C ALA A 178 4.28 -23.98 -15.41
N SER A 179 3.29 -24.87 -15.20
CA SER A 179 3.26 -25.89 -14.15
C SER A 179 4.35 -26.97 -14.16
N GLN A 180 5.10 -27.21 -15.24
CA GLN A 180 6.03 -28.37 -15.32
C GLN A 180 7.51 -27.98 -15.29
N CYS A 181 7.88 -26.84 -15.88
CA CYS A 181 9.27 -26.39 -15.95
C CYS A 181 9.78 -25.87 -14.60
N LEU A 182 8.88 -25.33 -13.76
CA LEU A 182 9.22 -24.65 -12.51
C LEU A 182 9.51 -25.59 -11.34
N THR A 183 8.94 -26.80 -11.30
CA THR A 183 9.29 -27.78 -10.23
C THR A 183 10.75 -28.21 -10.35
N LYS A 184 11.29 -28.26 -11.58
CA LYS A 184 12.72 -28.51 -11.82
C LYS A 184 13.56 -27.29 -11.44
N ALA A 185 13.12 -26.09 -11.82
CA ALA A 185 13.80 -24.84 -11.45
C ALA A 185 13.82 -24.59 -9.94
N CYS A 186 12.75 -24.91 -9.20
CA CYS A 186 12.72 -24.77 -7.74
C CYS A 186 13.61 -25.81 -7.05
N LYS A 187 13.75 -27.03 -7.59
CA LYS A 187 14.73 -28.02 -7.11
C LYS A 187 16.17 -27.59 -7.41
N GLU A 188 16.42 -26.98 -8.57
CA GLU A 188 17.73 -26.39 -8.90
C GLU A 188 18.04 -25.16 -8.03
N LEU A 189 17.03 -24.33 -7.72
CA LEU A 189 17.13 -23.18 -6.82
C LEU A 189 17.46 -23.62 -5.38
N GLU A 190 16.84 -24.70 -4.90
CA GLU A 190 17.10 -25.33 -3.61
C GLU A 190 18.55 -25.81 -3.47
N THR A 191 19.17 -26.27 -4.58
CA THR A 191 20.61 -26.63 -4.62
C THR A 191 21.56 -25.44 -4.81
N CYS A 192 21.07 -24.32 -5.35
CA CYS A 192 21.89 -23.15 -5.69
C CYS A 192 22.00 -22.10 -4.58
N TYR A 193 21.16 -22.15 -3.54
CA TYR A 193 21.13 -21.14 -2.47
C TYR A 193 22.25 -21.26 -1.42
N ASN A 194 23.47 -21.60 -1.87
CA ASN A 194 24.62 -21.71 -1.00
C ASN A 194 25.81 -20.80 -1.32
N ASN A 195 25.77 -19.90 -2.30
CA ASN A 195 26.67 -18.71 -2.39
C ASN A 195 26.42 -17.93 -3.70
N HIS A 196 26.48 -16.59 -3.65
CA HIS A 196 26.91 -15.72 -4.78
C HIS A 196 25.99 -15.51 -6.02
N ILE A 197 24.65 -15.46 -5.87
CA ILE A 197 23.73 -15.48 -7.04
C ILE A 197 23.10 -14.15 -7.46
N VAL A 198 23.04 -13.11 -6.62
CA VAL A 198 22.38 -11.86 -7.05
C VAL A 198 23.14 -11.19 -8.21
N GLU A 199 24.47 -11.27 -8.23
CA GLU A 199 25.30 -10.64 -9.28
C GLU A 199 25.38 -11.49 -10.58
N ASN A 200 25.28 -12.81 -10.50
CA ASN A 200 25.30 -13.70 -11.68
C ASN A 200 23.91 -13.83 -12.37
N PHE A 201 22.83 -13.50 -11.65
CA PHE A 201 21.46 -13.61 -12.15
C PHE A 201 21.16 -12.53 -13.20
N GLU A 202 21.63 -11.30 -13.00
CA GLU A 202 21.45 -10.21 -13.95
C GLU A 202 22.25 -10.44 -15.25
N GLN A 203 23.48 -10.98 -15.14
CA GLN A 203 24.30 -11.34 -16.30
C GLN A 203 23.72 -12.52 -17.10
N ARG A 204 23.16 -13.54 -16.43
CA ARG A 204 22.51 -14.66 -17.11
C ARG A 204 21.20 -14.26 -17.78
N LEU A 205 20.42 -13.35 -17.18
CA LEU A 205 19.19 -12.83 -17.79
C LEU A 205 19.51 -12.01 -19.06
N LEU A 206 20.57 -11.19 -19.03
CA LEU A 206 21.02 -10.40 -20.19
C LEU A 206 21.64 -11.27 -21.30
N TYR A 207 22.27 -12.39 -20.96
CA TYR A 207 22.80 -13.36 -21.94
C TYR A 207 21.67 -14.06 -22.70
N PHE A 208 20.60 -14.48 -22.00
CA PHE A 208 19.45 -15.14 -22.64
C PHE A 208 18.65 -14.18 -23.53
N LEU A 209 18.49 -12.92 -23.15
CA LEU A 209 17.76 -11.92 -23.95
C LEU A 209 18.50 -11.46 -25.22
N LYS A 210 19.82 -11.69 -25.31
CA LYS A 210 20.64 -11.35 -26.50
C LYS A 210 20.68 -12.43 -27.57
N MET A 211 20.18 -13.64 -27.28
CA MET A 211 20.23 -14.80 -28.18
C MET A 211 18.95 -14.97 -29.04
N GLU A 212 17.98 -14.05 -28.91
CA GLU A 212 16.68 -14.09 -29.62
C GLU A 212 16.55 -13.04 -30.75
N ASN A 213 17.65 -12.69 -31.44
CA ASN A 213 17.62 -12.02 -32.76
C ASN A 213 18.48 -12.76 -33.77
#